data_AF-A0A7R8VXJ5-F1
#
_entry.id   AF-A0A7R8VXJ5-F1
#
_cell.length_a   1.000
_cell.length_b   1.000
_cell.length_c   1.000
_cell.angle_alpha   90.00
_cell.angle_beta   90.00
_cell.angle_gamma   90.00
#
_symmetry.space_group_name_H-M   'P 1'
#
loop_
_entity.id
_entity.type
_entity.pdbx_description
1 polymer ?
#
loop_
_entity_poly.entity_id
_entity_poly.type
_entity_poly.pdbx_seq_one_letter_code
_entity_poly.pdbx_strand_id
1 'polypeptide(L)'
;TDCFNSKKGEGSLDRTDCFNSKKDLLDDGFSCPDGEVIGPTGRALPHPTYPHPEDCQKFYICRNGVMPQKGSCPGGLVYNEVSFKCDEPENVVGWRQVYPLRHNLVQTLDYLNWVFVKT
;
A
#
# COMPACT_ATOMS: atom_id res chain seq x y z
N THR A 1 2.57 -22.87 -19.39
CA THR A 1 3.21 -23.79 -18.45
C THR A 1 4.14 -23.03 -17.60
N ASP A 2 4.13 -23.36 -16.31
CA ASP A 2 5.15 -22.96 -15.37
C ASP A 2 6.50 -23.04 -16.08
N CYS A 3 7.45 -22.18 -15.71
CA CYS A 3 8.81 -22.23 -16.29
C CYS A 3 9.45 -23.63 -16.18
N PHE A 4 8.80 -24.58 -15.50
CA PHE A 4 9.12 -25.99 -15.45
C PHE A 4 8.40 -26.97 -16.41
N ASN A 5 7.33 -26.67 -17.18
CA ASN A 5 6.78 -27.73 -18.07
C ASN A 5 5.80 -27.34 -19.19
N SER A 6 6.27 -26.76 -20.31
CA SER A 6 5.67 -26.50 -21.67
C SER A 6 4.25 -26.97 -22.04
N LYS A 7 3.41 -26.16 -22.75
CA LYS A 7 2.49 -26.56 -23.89
C LYS A 7 1.61 -25.43 -24.49
N LYS A 8 2.02 -25.04 -25.71
CA LYS A 8 1.31 -24.67 -26.97
C LYS A 8 0.01 -23.84 -26.95
N GLY A 9 0.13 -22.62 -27.48
CA GLY A 9 -0.88 -21.92 -28.28
C GLY A 9 -0.14 -21.07 -29.33
N GLU A 10 -0.57 -21.14 -30.59
CA GLU A 10 0.16 -20.61 -31.75
C GLU A 10 0.32 -19.07 -31.71
N GLY A 11 1.56 -18.63 -31.91
CA GLY A 11 1.96 -17.22 -31.91
C GLY A 11 3.45 -17.15 -31.66
N SER A 12 4.21 -16.77 -32.69
CA SER A 12 5.68 -16.67 -32.65
C SER A 12 6.11 -15.65 -31.58
N LEU A 13 6.43 -16.12 -30.37
CA LEU A 13 7.08 -15.31 -29.35
C LEU A 13 8.55 -15.70 -29.32
N ASP A 14 9.34 -14.79 -29.86
CA ASP A 14 10.80 -14.84 -29.91
C ASP A 14 11.38 -14.98 -28.49
N ARG A 15 12.55 -15.62 -28.37
CA ARG A 15 13.24 -15.92 -27.08
C ARG A 15 13.68 -14.67 -26.30
N THR A 16 13.31 -13.49 -26.79
CA THR A 16 13.60 -12.18 -26.19
C THR A 16 12.53 -11.75 -25.17
N ASP A 17 11.39 -12.44 -25.09
CA ASP A 17 10.28 -12.06 -24.18
C ASP A 17 10.35 -12.66 -22.76
N CYS A 18 11.53 -13.11 -22.31
CA CYS A 18 11.77 -13.28 -20.87
C CYS A 18 12.05 -11.94 -20.15
N PHE A 19 11.97 -10.81 -20.88
CA PHE A 19 12.26 -9.47 -20.37
C PHE A 19 11.21 -8.40 -20.73
N ASN A 20 10.01 -8.76 -21.19
CA ASN A 20 8.95 -7.78 -21.49
C ASN A 20 7.74 -7.86 -20.55
N SER A 21 7.87 -7.14 -19.43
CA SER A 21 7.04 -5.97 -19.10
C SER A 21 5.51 -6.13 -19.02
N LYS A 22 5.03 -7.10 -18.23
CA LYS A 22 3.61 -7.12 -17.78
C LYS A 22 3.40 -7.52 -16.32
N LYS A 23 4.38 -7.26 -15.42
CA LYS A 23 4.28 -7.68 -14.01
C LYS A 23 4.67 -6.66 -12.93
N ASP A 24 5.07 -5.45 -13.27
CA ASP A 24 5.42 -4.43 -12.26
C ASP A 24 4.32 -3.38 -12.05
N LEU A 25 3.08 -3.73 -12.40
CA LEU A 25 1.88 -2.93 -12.19
C LEU A 25 0.91 -3.72 -11.32
N LEU A 26 0.33 -3.07 -10.31
CA LEU A 26 -0.78 -3.64 -9.56
C LEU A 26 -2.09 -3.57 -10.34
N ASP A 27 -3.09 -4.28 -9.83
CA ASP A 27 -4.48 -4.29 -10.31
C ASP A 27 -5.13 -2.89 -10.31
N ASP A 28 -4.73 -2.02 -9.38
CA ASP A 28 -5.15 -0.62 -9.27
C ASP A 28 -4.30 0.33 -10.13
N GLY A 29 -3.36 -0.22 -10.91
CA GLY A 29 -2.49 0.54 -11.80
C GLY A 29 -1.31 1.23 -11.11
N PHE A 30 -1.09 1.01 -9.81
CA PHE A 30 0.08 1.56 -9.13
C PHE A 30 1.38 0.92 -9.65
N SER A 31 2.39 1.78 -9.85
CA SER A 31 3.77 1.40 -10.17
C SER A 31 4.72 2.09 -9.23
N CYS A 32 5.86 1.46 -8.96
CA CYS A 32 6.90 2.08 -8.15
C CYS A 32 7.48 3.29 -8.88
N PRO A 33 7.50 4.48 -8.26
CA PRO A 33 8.17 5.61 -8.86
C PRO A 33 9.69 5.38 -8.83
N ASP A 34 10.37 5.79 -9.91
CA ASP A 34 11.81 5.73 -10.02
C ASP A 34 12.46 6.77 -9.10
N GLY A 35 13.35 6.31 -8.21
CA GLY A 35 14.14 7.19 -7.35
C GLY A 35 14.51 6.59 -6.01
N GLU A 36 15.57 7.14 -5.41
CA GLU A 36 15.93 6.81 -4.03
C GLU A 36 15.08 7.63 -3.06
N VAL A 37 14.28 6.93 -2.26
CA VAL A 37 13.54 7.57 -1.15
C VAL A 37 14.44 7.58 0.08
N ILE A 38 14.70 8.77 0.61
CA ILE A 38 15.45 8.95 1.85
C ILE A 38 14.49 8.75 3.02
N GLY A 39 14.76 7.72 3.82
CA GLY A 39 13.99 7.43 5.03
C GLY A 39 14.32 8.37 6.19
N PRO A 40 13.66 8.20 7.35
CA PRO A 40 13.80 9.07 8.51
C PRO A 40 15.21 9.06 9.14
N THR A 41 16.05 8.09 8.80
CA THR A 41 17.45 8.00 9.24
C THR A 41 18.44 8.67 8.29
N GLY A 42 17.96 9.36 7.24
CA GLY A 42 18.81 10.00 6.23
C GLY A 42 19.49 9.02 5.27
N ARG A 43 19.00 7.78 5.18
CA ARG A 43 19.51 6.73 4.29
C ARG A 43 18.46 6.36 3.24
N ALA A 44 18.92 5.98 2.05
CA ALA A 44 18.06 5.43 1.01
C ALA A 44 17.38 4.14 1.50
N LEU A 45 16.05 4.07 1.36
CA LEU A 45 15.29 2.89 1.72
C LEU A 45 15.41 1.84 0.60
N PRO A 46 15.83 0.59 0.91
CA PRO A 46 15.87 -0.47 -0.08
C PRO A 46 14.47 -0.89 -0.55
N HIS A 47 13.45 -0.65 0.30
CA HIS A 47 12.06 -0.96 0.05
C HIS A 47 11.20 0.26 0.38
N PRO A 48 11.12 1.27 -0.51
CA PRO A 48 10.30 2.44 -0.25
C PRO A 48 8.82 2.08 -0.16
N THR A 49 8.08 2.79 0.67
CA THR A 49 6.66 2.58 0.90
C THR A 49 5.87 3.86 0.66
N TYR A 50 4.67 3.74 0.07
CA TYR A 50 3.86 4.87 -0.38
C TYR A 50 2.42 4.75 0.13
N PRO A 51 1.74 5.85 0.48
CA PRO A 51 0.36 5.81 0.93
C PRO A 51 -0.59 5.41 -0.21
N HIS A 52 -1.67 4.70 0.13
CA HIS A 52 -2.73 4.41 -0.84
C HIS A 52 -3.68 5.63 -0.97
N PRO A 53 -4.08 6.02 -2.20
CA PRO A 53 -4.83 7.26 -2.43
C PRO A 53 -6.27 7.23 -1.90
N GLU A 54 -6.87 6.06 -1.75
CA GLU A 54 -8.27 5.92 -1.32
C GLU A 54 -8.44 5.29 0.08
N ASP A 55 -7.37 4.77 0.69
CA ASP A 55 -7.48 3.91 1.87
C ASP A 55 -6.24 4.08 2.77
N CYS A 56 -6.29 4.94 3.79
CA CYS A 56 -5.08 5.23 4.60
C CYS A 56 -4.60 4.05 5.45
N GLN A 57 -5.37 2.97 5.60
CA GLN A 57 -4.90 1.72 6.21
C GLN A 57 -4.03 0.92 5.24
N LYS A 58 -4.18 1.14 3.93
CA LYS A 58 -3.38 0.49 2.90
C LYS A 58 -2.21 1.36 2.47
N PHE A 59 -1.18 0.69 1.99
CA PHE A 59 0.01 1.32 1.44
C PHE A 59 0.64 0.40 0.40
N TYR A 60 1.52 0.94 -0.42
CA TYR A 60 2.30 0.20 -1.38
C TYR A 60 3.72 0.00 -0.87
N ILE A 61 4.30 -1.15 -1.19
CA ILE A 61 5.68 -1.51 -0.87
C ILE A 61 6.40 -1.77 -2.19
N CYS A 62 7.48 -1.04 -2.42
CA CYS A 62 8.29 -1.15 -3.61
C CYS A 62 9.54 -1.97 -3.33
N ARG A 63 9.46 -3.28 -3.54
CA ARG A 63 10.60 -4.16 -3.29
C ARG A 63 11.72 -3.88 -4.30
N ASN A 64 12.89 -3.54 -3.78
CA ASN A 64 14.05 -3.05 -4.54
C ASN A 64 13.72 -1.86 -5.45
N GLY A 65 12.71 -1.06 -5.11
CA GLY A 65 12.27 0.08 -5.93
C GLY A 65 11.52 -0.27 -7.21
N VAL A 66 11.35 -1.55 -7.56
CA VAL A 66 10.81 -1.97 -8.88
C VAL A 66 9.54 -2.82 -8.79
N MET A 67 9.42 -3.67 -7.77
CA MET A 67 8.30 -4.60 -7.65
C MET A 67 7.28 -4.07 -6.64
N PRO A 68 6.14 -3.52 -7.07
CA PRO A 68 5.16 -2.96 -6.16
C PRO A 68 4.29 -4.07 -5.53
N GLN A 69 3.95 -3.93 -4.26
CA GLN A 69 3.13 -4.86 -3.48
C GLN A 69 2.14 -4.09 -2.60
N LYS A 70 0.97 -4.67 -2.30
CA LYS A 70 0.03 -4.07 -1.33
C LYS A 70 0.39 -4.48 0.11
N GLY A 71 0.48 -3.49 0.98
CA GLY A 71 0.51 -3.63 2.43
C GLY A 71 -0.76 -3.08 3.07
N SER A 72 -1.06 -3.55 4.27
CA SER A 72 -2.14 -3.01 5.09
C SER A 72 -1.68 -2.95 6.54
N CYS A 73 -2.03 -1.87 7.22
CA CYS A 73 -1.78 -1.69 8.63
C CYS A 73 -2.71 -2.58 9.47
N PRO A 74 -2.21 -3.14 10.58
CA PRO A 74 -3.04 -3.91 11.50
C PRO A 74 -3.92 -2.96 12.34
N GLY A 75 -5.15 -3.41 12.63
CA GLY A 75 -5.96 -2.92 13.75
C GLY A 75 -6.13 -1.40 13.87
N GLY A 76 -6.94 -0.77 13.00
CA GLY A 76 -7.33 0.64 13.16
C GLY A 76 -6.23 1.67 12.93
N LEU A 77 -4.96 1.24 12.85
CA LEU A 77 -3.82 2.09 12.55
C LEU A 77 -3.81 2.49 11.07
N VAL A 78 -3.24 3.65 10.78
CA VAL A 78 -3.11 4.19 9.42
C VAL A 78 -1.64 4.34 9.05
N TYR A 79 -1.35 4.26 7.75
CA TYR A 79 -0.01 4.43 7.24
C TYR A 79 0.42 5.90 7.35
N ASN A 80 1.54 6.12 8.03
CA ASN A 80 2.20 7.40 8.19
C ASN A 80 3.37 7.49 7.20
N GLU A 81 3.23 8.34 6.19
CA GLU A 81 4.27 8.56 5.17
C GLU A 81 5.52 9.28 5.69
N VAL A 82 5.41 10.00 6.81
CA VAL A 82 6.55 10.72 7.43
C VAL A 82 7.45 9.74 8.16
N SER A 83 6.86 8.81 8.91
CA SER A 83 7.61 7.78 9.66
C SER A 83 7.80 6.47 8.88
N PHE A 84 7.17 6.34 7.71
CA PHE A 84 7.11 5.13 6.87
C PHE A 84 6.60 3.90 7.62
N LYS A 85 5.63 4.08 8.53
CA LYS A 85 5.12 3.05 9.44
C LYS A 85 3.62 3.21 9.67
N CYS A 86 3.01 2.15 10.19
CA CYS A 86 1.65 2.24 10.72
C CYS A 86 1.67 2.97 12.06
N ASP A 87 0.81 3.96 12.21
CA ASP A 87 0.71 4.83 13.36
C ASP A 87 -0.76 5.09 13.70
N GLU A 88 -1.00 5.67 14.86
CA GLU A 88 -2.32 6.09 15.25
C GLU A 88 -2.81 7.21 14.31
N PRO A 89 -4.11 7.21 13.97
CA PRO A 89 -4.67 8.22 13.09
C PRO A 89 -4.38 9.65 13.58
N GLU A 90 -4.40 9.87 14.88
CA GLU A 90 -4.10 11.17 15.50
C GLU A 90 -2.71 11.72 15.17
N ASN A 91 -1.74 10.85 14.88
CA ASN A 91 -0.35 11.21 14.56
C ASN A 91 -0.12 11.43 13.06
N VAL A 92 -1.06 11.04 12.20
CA VAL A 92 -0.94 11.21 10.75
C VAL A 92 -1.63 12.52 10.35
N VAL A 93 -0.99 13.35 9.55
CA VAL A 93 -1.62 14.57 9.05
C VAL A 93 -2.50 14.21 7.85
N GLY A 94 -3.77 14.60 7.84
CA GLY A 94 -4.64 14.47 6.66
C GLY A 94 -5.40 13.14 6.49
N TRP A 95 -5.20 12.13 7.34
CA TRP A 95 -5.94 10.85 7.27
C TRP A 95 -7.47 11.01 7.31
N ARG A 96 -7.98 12.06 7.97
CA ARG A 96 -9.41 12.33 8.14
C ARG A 96 -10.10 12.72 6.82
N GLN A 97 -9.38 13.24 5.83
CA GLN A 97 -9.97 13.73 4.58
C GLN A 97 -10.23 12.62 3.56
N VAL A 98 -9.47 11.51 3.64
CA VAL A 98 -9.52 10.41 2.67
C VAL A 98 -10.49 9.30 3.09
N TYR A 99 -11.00 9.33 4.33
CA TYR A 99 -12.07 8.45 4.83
C TYR A 99 -13.37 9.22 5.12
N PRO A 100 -14.26 9.41 4.13
CA PRO A 100 -15.52 10.08 4.43
C PRO A 100 -16.52 9.24 5.24
N LEU A 101 -16.50 7.90 5.23
CA LEU A 101 -17.72 7.14 5.61
C LEU A 101 -17.54 5.79 6.33
N ARG A 102 -16.45 5.55 7.07
CA ARG A 102 -16.44 4.49 8.12
C ARG A 102 -16.39 4.99 9.55
N HIS A 103 -16.04 6.26 9.75
CA HIS A 103 -16.13 6.89 11.08
C HIS A 103 -17.56 7.34 11.42
N ASN A 104 -18.45 7.66 10.49
CA ASN A 104 -19.83 8.05 10.88
C ASN A 104 -20.68 6.92 11.49
N LEU A 105 -20.28 5.65 11.33
CA LEU A 105 -20.94 4.50 12.00
C LEU A 105 -20.15 3.97 13.21
N VAL A 106 -18.82 4.13 13.24
CA VAL A 106 -17.98 3.66 14.35
C VAL A 106 -17.82 4.75 15.42
N GLN A 107 -17.76 6.02 15.04
CA GLN A 107 -17.68 7.16 15.96
C GLN A 107 -19.02 7.44 16.65
N THR A 108 -20.16 7.06 16.04
CA THR A 108 -21.47 7.12 16.73
C THR A 108 -21.59 6.02 17.79
N LEU A 109 -21.11 4.80 17.52
CA LEU A 109 -21.18 3.70 18.48
C LEU A 109 -20.11 3.79 19.58
N ASP A 110 -18.90 4.28 19.30
CA ASP A 110 -17.88 4.52 20.33
C ASP A 110 -18.15 5.79 21.15
N TYR A 111 -18.72 6.85 20.57
CA TYR A 111 -19.13 8.04 21.33
C TYR A 111 -20.35 7.74 22.21
N LEU A 112 -21.32 6.96 21.73
CA LEU A 112 -22.44 6.50 22.55
C LEU A 112 -21.97 5.51 23.64
N ASN A 113 -21.11 4.53 23.33
CA ASN A 113 -20.56 3.64 24.36
C ASN A 113 -19.71 4.39 25.40
N TRP A 114 -18.95 5.41 25.03
CA TRP A 114 -18.21 6.23 25.97
C TRP A 114 -19.12 7.05 26.90
N VAL A 115 -20.24 7.58 26.38
CA VAL A 115 -21.26 8.28 27.18
C VAL A 115 -22.00 7.32 28.12
N PHE A 116 -22.34 6.11 27.68
CA PHE A 116 -23.10 5.14 28.48
C PHE A 116 -22.26 4.34 29.49
N VAL A 117 -20.95 4.14 29.25
CA VAL A 117 -20.07 3.42 30.18
C VAL A 117 -19.51 4.34 31.28
N LYS A 118 -19.67 5.67 31.15
CA LYS A 118 -19.25 6.66 32.17
C LYS A 118 -20.41 7.30 32.96
N THR A 119 -21.63 6.74 32.89
CA THR A 119 -22.74 7.03 33.82
C THR A 119 -23.03 5.86 34.73
#